data_AF-Q849D7-F1
#
_entry.id   AF-Q849D7-F1
#
_cell.length_a   1.000
_cell.length_b   1.000
_cell.length_c   1.000
_cell.angle_alpha   90.00
_cell.angle_beta   90.00
_cell.angle_gamma   90.00
#
_symmetry.space_group_name_H-M   'P 1'
#
loop_
_entity.id
_entity.type
_entity.pdbx_description
1 polymer ?
#
loop_
_entity_poly.entity_id
_entity_poly.type
_entity_poly.pdbx_seq_one_letter_code
_entity_poly.pdbx_strand_id
1 'polypeptide(L)'
;MTRMWPPGGGTRRPLAPRVAVLREPVDPARIGRRVVRRRAKGMDAGAVAAALEDARFDARQSSRHEDLADDVRGPAELAEWERLDQLLADAVPGTVYDPDAEDVVRAELAADAAARRHLQG
;
A
#
# COMPACT_ATOMS: atom_id res chain seq x y z
N MET A 1 -54.43 12.96 -8.82
CA MET A 1 -53.73 12.95 -7.51
C MET A 1 -53.74 11.51 -6.96
N THR A 2 -52.80 11.21 -6.07
CA THR A 2 -51.96 9.99 -5.99
C THR A 2 -52.66 8.66 -5.62
N ARG A 3 -52.20 7.55 -6.24
CA ARG A 3 -52.56 6.16 -5.91
C ARG A 3 -52.00 5.78 -4.53
N MET A 4 -52.85 5.18 -3.70
CA MET A 4 -52.49 4.57 -2.42
C MET A 4 -51.85 3.20 -2.70
N TRP A 5 -50.58 3.02 -2.34
CA TRP A 5 -49.85 1.74 -2.48
C TRP A 5 -50.13 0.84 -1.26
N PRO A 6 -50.31 -0.49 -1.41
CA PRO A 6 -50.56 -1.40 -0.29
C PRO A 6 -49.25 -1.82 0.41
N PRO A 7 -49.25 -2.23 1.68
CA PRO A 7 -48.07 -2.82 2.30
C PRO A 7 -47.85 -4.23 1.72
N GLY A 8 -47.03 -4.32 0.70
CA GLY A 8 -46.55 -5.59 0.16
C GLY A 8 -45.68 -6.31 1.18
N GLY A 9 -46.17 -7.42 1.72
CA GLY A 9 -45.41 -8.36 2.53
C GLY A 9 -44.26 -8.95 1.72
N GLY A 10 -43.03 -8.62 2.11
CA GLY A 10 -41.83 -9.29 1.68
C GLY A 10 -41.19 -9.93 2.89
N THR A 11 -41.28 -11.26 3.00
CA THR A 11 -40.41 -12.04 3.88
C THR A 11 -38.97 -11.75 3.47
N ARG A 12 -38.26 -10.92 4.24
CA ARG A 12 -36.81 -10.76 4.11
C ARG A 12 -36.20 -12.14 4.36
N ARG A 13 -35.81 -12.82 3.28
CA ARG A 13 -34.86 -13.91 3.31
C ARG A 13 -33.64 -13.40 4.08
N PRO A 14 -33.22 -14.03 5.19
CA PRO A 14 -31.99 -13.63 5.85
C PRO A 14 -30.88 -13.72 4.82
N LEU A 15 -30.18 -12.61 4.55
CA LEU A 15 -28.85 -12.71 3.97
C LEU A 15 -28.07 -13.54 4.98
N ALA A 16 -27.75 -14.79 4.63
CA ALA A 16 -26.79 -15.56 5.39
C ALA A 16 -25.56 -14.66 5.62
N PRO A 17 -25.01 -14.59 6.85
CA PRO A 17 -23.80 -13.84 7.10
C PRO A 17 -22.79 -14.32 6.07
N ARG A 18 -22.34 -13.42 5.19
CA ARG A 18 -21.15 -13.70 4.41
C ARG A 18 -20.07 -13.90 5.48
N VAL A 19 -19.71 -15.15 5.74
CA VAL A 19 -18.54 -15.50 6.52
C VAL A 19 -17.43 -14.69 5.88
N ALA A 20 -16.92 -13.69 6.62
CA ALA A 20 -15.74 -12.98 6.23
C ALA A 20 -14.66 -14.04 6.17
N VAL A 21 -14.37 -14.53 4.96
CA VAL A 21 -13.13 -15.26 4.71
C VAL A 21 -12.06 -14.35 5.29
N LEU A 22 -11.34 -14.83 6.30
CA LEU A 22 -10.19 -14.13 6.85
C LEU A 22 -9.30 -13.80 5.67
N ARG A 23 -9.40 -12.56 5.16
CA ARG A 23 -8.41 -12.04 4.24
C ARG A 23 -7.12 -12.11 5.03
N GLU A 24 -6.08 -12.65 4.41
CA GLU A 24 -4.73 -12.49 4.97
C GLU A 24 -4.58 -11.04 5.43
N PRO A 25 -4.10 -10.80 6.66
CA PRO A 25 -3.87 -9.45 7.13
C PRO A 25 -2.97 -8.77 6.10
N VAL A 26 -3.46 -7.66 5.55
CA VAL A 26 -2.70 -6.85 4.61
C VAL A 26 -1.45 -6.39 5.34
N ASP A 27 -0.27 -6.77 4.83
CA ASP A 27 1.02 -6.26 5.33
C ASP A 27 1.23 -4.84 4.76
N PRO A 28 1.04 -3.76 5.55
CA PRO A 28 1.16 -2.41 5.05
C PRO A 28 2.60 -2.09 4.65
N ALA A 29 3.60 -2.61 5.38
CA ALA A 29 5.01 -2.38 5.10
C ALA A 29 5.41 -2.97 3.74
N ARG A 30 4.90 -4.17 3.41
CA ARG A 30 5.07 -4.75 2.08
C ARG A 30 4.44 -3.89 0.97
N ILE A 31 3.27 -3.30 1.23
CA ILE A 31 2.63 -2.38 0.27
C ILE A 31 3.50 -1.13 0.06
N GLY A 32 3.96 -0.51 1.15
CA GLY A 32 4.86 0.64 1.13
C GLY A 32 6.11 0.33 0.32
N ARG A 33 6.86 -0.72 0.70
CA ARG A 33 8.02 -1.24 -0.04
C ARG A 33 7.76 -1.41 -1.53
N ARG A 34 6.64 -2.04 -1.89
CA ARG A 34 6.33 -2.31 -3.30
C ARG A 34 6.13 -1.03 -4.12
N VAL A 35 5.47 -0.04 -3.55
CA VAL A 35 5.22 1.24 -4.24
C VAL A 35 6.51 2.04 -4.33
N VAL A 36 7.17 2.25 -3.20
CA VAL A 36 8.41 3.04 -3.12
C VAL A 36 9.49 2.43 -4.00
N ARG A 37 9.71 1.11 -3.93
CA ARG A 37 10.68 0.40 -4.81
C ARG A 37 10.50 0.75 -6.28
N ARG A 38 9.25 0.73 -6.76
CA ARG A 38 8.96 0.98 -8.17
C ARG A 38 9.33 2.41 -8.59
N ARG A 39 9.22 3.36 -7.66
CA ARG A 39 9.52 4.77 -7.87
C ARG A 39 11.00 5.09 -7.65
N ALA A 40 11.60 4.50 -6.63
CA ALA A 40 12.93 4.81 -6.15
C ALA A 40 14.05 4.13 -6.94
N LYS A 41 13.77 3.07 -7.72
CA LYS A 41 14.82 2.32 -8.42
C LYS A 41 15.69 3.25 -9.27
N GLY A 42 16.99 3.30 -8.94
CA GLY A 42 17.99 4.13 -9.61
C GLY A 42 18.05 5.59 -9.13
N MET A 43 17.25 6.00 -8.14
CA MET A 43 17.37 7.32 -7.51
C MET A 43 18.60 7.39 -6.60
N ASP A 44 19.27 8.54 -6.59
CA ASP A 44 20.30 8.87 -5.61
C ASP A 44 19.69 9.48 -4.33
N ALA A 45 20.54 9.78 -3.33
CA ALA A 45 20.11 10.34 -2.06
C ALA A 45 19.34 11.66 -2.20
N GLY A 46 19.74 12.54 -3.12
CA GLY A 46 19.06 13.83 -3.32
C GLY A 46 17.67 13.66 -3.94
N ALA A 47 17.56 12.74 -4.90
CA ALA A 47 16.30 12.41 -5.53
C ALA A 47 15.32 11.71 -4.56
N VAL A 48 15.83 10.83 -3.68
CA VAL A 48 15.04 10.22 -2.60
C VAL A 48 14.59 11.25 -1.57
N ALA A 49 15.47 12.14 -1.12
CA ALA A 49 15.11 13.20 -0.18
C ALA A 49 14.00 14.12 -0.72
N ALA A 50 14.08 14.49 -2.01
CA ALA A 50 13.03 15.27 -2.66
C ALA A 50 11.68 14.52 -2.69
N ALA A 51 11.70 13.24 -3.07
CA ALA A 51 10.50 12.41 -3.10
C ALA A 51 9.89 12.18 -1.69
N LEU A 52 10.73 12.12 -0.66
CA LEU A 52 10.28 12.03 0.74
C LEU A 52 9.57 13.32 1.16
N GLU A 53 10.08 14.50 0.81
CA GLU A 53 9.41 15.76 1.12
C GLU A 53 8.06 15.88 0.41
N ASP A 54 7.96 15.45 -0.86
CA ASP A 54 6.69 15.36 -1.59
C ASP A 54 5.72 14.42 -0.88
N ALA A 55 6.17 13.22 -0.47
CA ALA A 55 5.33 12.27 0.25
C ALA A 55 4.84 12.82 1.60
N ARG A 56 5.68 13.56 2.34
CA ARG A 56 5.30 14.25 3.58
C ARG A 56 4.28 15.36 3.34
N PHE A 57 4.42 16.08 2.22
CA PHE A 57 3.45 17.09 1.82
C PHE A 57 2.08 16.45 1.54
N ASP A 58 2.05 15.38 0.74
CA ASP A 58 0.83 14.62 0.44
C ASP A 58 0.17 14.08 1.72
N ALA A 59 0.95 13.53 2.66
CA ALA A 59 0.45 13.03 3.94
C ALA A 59 -0.18 14.13 4.82
N ARG A 60 0.38 15.35 4.80
CA ARG A 60 -0.19 16.51 5.53
C ARG A 60 -1.50 16.98 4.90
N GLN A 61 -1.61 16.88 3.57
CA GLN A 61 -2.83 17.25 2.84
C GLN A 61 -3.94 16.22 3.04
N SER A 62 -3.58 14.94 3.06
CA SER A 62 -4.53 13.86 3.30
C SER A 62 -5.11 13.96 4.73
N SER A 63 -4.30 14.19 5.76
CA SER A 63 -4.72 14.33 7.17
C SER A 63 -5.84 15.35 7.45
N ARG A 64 -6.16 16.26 6.52
CA ARG A 64 -7.27 17.21 6.63
C ARG A 64 -8.65 16.61 6.31
N HIS A 65 -8.70 15.35 5.85
CA HIS A 65 -9.94 14.64 5.50
C HIS A 65 -10.22 13.52 6.53
N GLU A 66 -11.40 13.55 7.15
CA GLU A 66 -11.80 12.61 8.21
C GLU A 66 -12.00 11.15 7.73
N ASP A 67 -11.95 10.89 6.41
CA ASP A 67 -12.21 9.59 5.76
C ASP A 67 -10.96 8.68 5.64
N LEU A 68 -9.86 9.02 6.33
CA LEU A 68 -8.56 8.35 6.19
C LEU A 68 -8.11 7.52 7.40
N ALA A 69 -8.96 7.34 8.40
CA ALA A 69 -8.62 6.51 9.56
C ALA A 69 -8.25 5.06 9.19
N ASP A 70 -8.73 4.58 8.03
CA ASP A 70 -8.41 3.26 7.46
C ASP A 70 -7.30 3.28 6.39
N ASP A 71 -6.68 4.45 6.09
CA ASP A 71 -5.57 4.51 5.12
C ASP A 71 -4.27 3.99 5.74
N VAL A 72 -4.08 2.67 5.62
CA VAL A 72 -2.85 1.99 6.00
C VAL A 72 -1.72 2.16 4.97
N ARG A 73 -2.04 2.64 3.76
CA ARG A 73 -1.09 2.71 2.64
C ARG A 73 -0.24 3.96 2.72
N GLY A 74 -0.84 5.13 2.96
CA GLY A 74 -0.13 6.41 3.05
C GLY A 74 1.01 6.38 4.08
N PRO A 75 0.75 6.01 5.35
CA PRO A 75 1.77 5.91 6.38
C PRO A 75 2.87 4.88 6.06
N ALA A 76 2.51 3.74 5.47
CA ALA A 76 3.48 2.70 5.13
C ALA A 76 4.39 3.10 3.95
N GLU A 77 3.86 3.85 2.99
CA GLU A 77 4.67 4.42 1.91
C GLU A 77 5.64 5.48 2.45
N LEU A 78 5.17 6.36 3.33
CA LEU A 78 6.02 7.38 3.97
C LEU A 78 7.16 6.76 4.79
N ALA A 79 6.86 5.76 5.62
CA ALA A 79 7.85 5.05 6.42
C ALA A 79 8.95 4.41 5.56
N GLU A 80 8.59 3.88 4.38
CA GLU A 80 9.58 3.32 3.47
C GLU A 80 10.45 4.39 2.80
N TRP A 81 9.88 5.54 2.41
CA TRP A 81 10.67 6.67 1.92
C TRP A 81 11.69 7.15 2.97
N GLU A 82 11.28 7.26 4.23
CA GLU A 82 12.18 7.64 5.34
C GLU A 82 13.29 6.61 5.57
N ARG A 83 12.97 5.33 5.38
CA ARG A 83 13.95 4.25 5.48
C ARG A 83 14.95 4.27 4.32
N LEU A 84 14.53 4.64 3.09
CA LEU A 84 15.44 4.81 1.96
C LEU A 84 16.34 6.04 2.11
N ASP A 85 15.80 7.15 2.62
CA ASP A 85 16.58 8.36 2.91
C ASP A 85 17.73 8.05 3.88
N GLN A 86 17.43 7.36 4.98
CA GLN A 86 18.44 6.88 5.93
C GLN A 86 19.43 5.90 5.29
N LEU A 87 18.93 4.91 4.53
CA LEU A 87 19.77 3.93 3.85
C LEU A 87 20.82 4.60 2.94
N LEU A 88 20.41 5.62 2.17
CA LEU A 88 21.30 6.31 1.25
C LEU A 88 22.18 7.37 1.94
N ALA A 89 21.72 7.93 3.06
CA ALA A 89 22.56 8.81 3.88
C ALA A 89 23.77 8.08 4.47
N ASP A 90 23.61 6.79 4.82
CA ASP A 90 24.68 5.93 5.32
C ASP A 90 25.55 5.30 4.20
N ALA A 91 25.16 5.48 2.93
CA ALA A 91 25.84 4.88 1.80
C ALA A 91 27.03 5.72 1.29
N VAL A 92 27.87 5.11 0.45
CA VAL A 92 28.96 5.82 -0.22
C VAL A 92 28.37 6.92 -1.13
N PRO A 93 28.94 8.14 -1.18
CA PRO A 93 28.47 9.18 -2.08
C PRO A 93 28.39 8.71 -3.53
N GLY A 94 27.29 9.04 -4.21
CA GLY A 94 27.01 8.56 -5.57
C GLY A 94 26.38 7.17 -5.63
N THR A 95 26.10 6.54 -4.49
CA THR A 95 25.26 5.33 -4.44
C THR A 95 23.85 5.66 -4.92
N VAL A 96 23.35 4.81 -5.81
CA VAL A 96 21.96 4.83 -6.26
C VAL A 96 21.22 3.66 -5.63
N TYR A 97 19.92 3.83 -5.41
CA TYR A 97 19.09 2.78 -4.84
C TYR A 97 18.92 1.61 -5.82
N ASP A 98 19.43 0.45 -5.43
CA ASP A 98 19.18 -0.82 -6.10
C ASP A 98 18.35 -1.76 -5.21
N PRO A 99 17.04 -1.94 -5.49
CA PRO A 99 16.20 -2.82 -4.70
C PRO A 99 16.55 -4.30 -4.82
N ASP A 100 17.30 -4.70 -5.86
CA ASP A 100 17.69 -6.09 -6.06
C ASP A 100 18.81 -6.52 -5.07
N ALA A 101 19.46 -5.53 -4.43
CA ALA A 101 20.41 -5.71 -3.33
C ALA A 101 19.73 -6.11 -2.00
N GLU A 102 18.41 -5.94 -1.87
CA GLU A 102 17.69 -6.18 -0.63
C GLU A 102 17.07 -7.58 -0.56
N ASP A 103 17.47 -8.38 0.43
CA ASP A 103 16.99 -9.76 0.56
C ASP A 103 15.47 -9.85 0.82
N VAL A 104 14.91 -8.91 1.59
CA VAL A 104 13.46 -8.85 1.84
C VAL A 104 12.68 -8.64 0.53
N VAL A 105 13.18 -7.75 -0.34
CA VAL A 105 12.57 -7.47 -1.64
C VAL A 105 12.67 -8.69 -2.54
N ARG A 106 13.82 -9.38 -2.54
CA ARG A 106 14.03 -10.59 -3.32
C ARG A 106 13.07 -11.71 -2.89
N ALA A 107 12.90 -11.90 -1.58
CA ALA A 107 11.96 -12.89 -1.03
C ALA A 107 10.51 -12.56 -1.40
N GLU A 108 10.09 -11.30 -1.30
CA GLU A 108 8.76 -10.86 -1.70
C GLU A 108 8.47 -11.06 -3.19
N LEU A 109 9.45 -10.80 -4.05
CA LEU A 109 9.35 -11.03 -5.50
C LEU A 109 9.23 -12.52 -5.83
N ALA A 110 9.97 -13.38 -5.11
CA ALA A 110 9.86 -14.83 -5.24
C ALA A 110 8.47 -15.32 -4.81
N ALA A 111 7.92 -14.79 -3.70
CA ALA A 111 6.57 -15.10 -3.24
C ALA A 111 5.51 -14.64 -4.26
N ASP A 112 5.63 -13.43 -4.81
CA ASP A 112 4.75 -12.93 -5.88
C ASP A 112 4.81 -13.82 -7.13
N ALA A 113 6.00 -14.29 -7.52
CA ALA A 113 6.17 -15.18 -8.66
C ALA A 113 5.53 -16.56 -8.41
N ALA A 114 5.69 -17.13 -7.20
CA ALA A 114 5.04 -18.37 -6.82
C ALA A 114 3.52 -18.24 -6.84
N ALA A 115 2.96 -17.18 -6.23
CA ALA A 115 1.53 -16.92 -6.23
C ALA A 115 0.96 -16.78 -7.65
N ARG A 116 1.67 -16.09 -8.57
CA ARG A 116 1.26 -15.99 -9.97
C ARG A 116 1.21 -17.32 -10.70
N ARG A 117 2.14 -18.25 -10.38
CA ARG A 117 2.13 -19.62 -10.95
C ARG A 117 0.92 -20.42 -10.47
N HIS A 118 0.55 -20.28 -9.19
CA HIS A 118 -0.64 -20.95 -8.64
C HIS A 118 -1.96 -20.47 -9.23
N LEU A 119 -2.02 -19.24 -9.75
CA LEU A 119 -3.22 -18.70 -10.38
C LEU A 119 -3.35 -19.07 -11.88
N GLN A 120 -2.32 -19.64 -12.48
CA GLN A 120 -2.27 -19.99 -13.91
C GLN A 120 -2.35 -21.50 -14.20
N GLY A 121 -2.31 -22.35 -13.16
CA GLY A 121 -2.46 -23.81 -13.27
C GLY A 121 -3.88 -24.25 -12.92
#